data_AF-A0A832VIJ6-F1
#
_entry.id   AF-A0A832VIJ6-F1
#
_cell.length_a   1.000
_cell.length_b   1.000
_cell.length_c   1.000
_cell.angle_alpha   90.00
_cell.angle_beta   90.00
_cell.angle_gamma   90.00
#
_symmetry.space_group_name_H-M   'P 1'
#
loop_
_entity.id
_entity.type
_entity.pdbx_description
1 polymer ?
#
loop_
_entity_poly.entity_id
_entity_poly.type
_entity_poly.pdbx_seq_one_letter_code
_entity_poly.pdbx_strand_id
1 'polypeptide(L)' 'MRRPNVLTAFGVLFLVTAPVIPLQDLVVWGPEMVEFFYVSPEITAEKLSIGVIILGVIFIIIGYIKAESLYTVK' A
#
# COMPACT_ATOMS: atom_id res chain seq x y z
N MET A 1 -14.66 -21.24 -4.54
CA MET A 1 -14.78 -19.77 -4.62
C MET A 1 -14.09 -19.15 -3.42
N ARG A 2 -13.01 -18.37 -3.62
CA ARG A 2 -12.32 -17.64 -2.54
C ARG A 2 -13.32 -16.64 -1.96
N ARG A 3 -13.67 -16.75 -0.67
CA ARG A 3 -14.57 -15.76 -0.04
C ARG A 3 -13.87 -14.39 -0.02
N PRO A 4 -14.61 -13.30 -0.29
CA PRO A 4 -14.06 -11.96 -0.17
C PRO A 4 -13.55 -11.72 1.26
N ASN A 5 -12.31 -11.28 1.37
CA ASN A 5 -11.65 -10.98 2.65
C ASN A 5 -11.44 -9.47 2.76
N VAL A 6 -11.97 -8.87 3.82
CA VAL A 6 -11.89 -7.44 4.11
C VAL A 6 -10.44 -6.96 4.25
N LEU A 7 -9.55 -7.75 4.86
CA LEU A 7 -8.12 -7.41 4.96
C LEU A 7 -7.46 -7.33 3.59
N THR A 8 -7.74 -8.31 2.73
CA THR A 8 -7.24 -8.30 1.35
C THR A 8 -7.81 -7.13 0.56
N ALA A 9 -9.09 -6.77 0.76
CA ALA A 9 -9.71 -5.62 0.10
C ALA A 9 -9.06 -4.28 0.53
N PHE A 10 -8.84 -4.07 1.82
CA PHE A 10 -8.12 -2.88 2.32
C PHE A 10 -6.67 -2.85 1.82
N GLY A 11 -6.00 -4.00 1.79
CA GLY A 11 -4.64 -4.08 1.28
C GLY A 11 -4.55 -3.70 -0.20
N VAL A 12 -5.48 -4.17 -1.03
CA VAL A 12 -5.57 -3.75 -2.44
C VAL A 12 -5.88 -2.26 -2.55
N LEU A 13 -6.80 -1.73 -1.74
CA LEU A 13 -7.12 -0.30 -1.73
C LEU A 13 -5.88 0.54 -1.46
N PHE A 14 -5.11 0.20 -0.42
CA PHE A 14 -3.88 0.89 -0.05
C PHE A 14 -2.83 0.84 -1.17
N LEU A 15 -2.68 -0.31 -1.84
CA LEU A 15 -1.76 -0.45 -2.96
C LEU A 15 -2.17 0.34 -4.20
N VAL A 16 -3.47 0.58 -4.41
CA VAL A 16 -3.95 1.41 -5.52
C VAL A 16 -3.82 2.90 -5.21
N THR A 17 -4.13 3.30 -3.98
CA THR A 17 -4.19 4.73 -3.62
C THR A 17 -2.84 5.32 -3.23
N ALA A 18 -1.95 4.57 -2.57
CA ALA A 18 -0.69 5.12 -2.10
C ALA A 18 0.27 5.56 -3.22
N PRO A 19 0.41 4.83 -4.34
CA PRO A 19 1.23 5.28 -5.46
C PRO A 19 0.74 6.57 -6.14
N VAL A 20 -0.51 6.99 -5.89
CA VAL A 20 -1.03 8.25 -6.44
C VAL A 20 -0.20 9.44 -6.02
N ILE A 21 0.40 9.42 -4.81
CA ILE A 21 1.23 10.52 -4.30
C ILE A 21 2.45 10.77 -5.21
N PRO A 22 3.43 9.85 -5.33
CA PRO A 22 4.58 10.09 -6.19
C PRO A 22 4.23 10.23 -7.68
N LEU A 23 3.13 9.61 -8.13
CA LEU A 23 2.64 9.79 -9.50
C LEU A 23 2.10 11.21 -9.73
N GLN A 24 1.38 11.77 -8.76
CA GLN A 24 0.91 13.15 -8.80
C GLN A 24 2.09 14.11 -8.82
N ASP A 25 3.07 13.93 -7.94
CA ASP A 25 4.24 14.80 -7.86
C ASP A 25 5.07 14.74 -9.15
N LEU A 26 5.19 13.55 -9.75
CA LEU A 26 5.84 13.36 -11.04
C LEU A 26 5.11 14.10 -12.16
N VAL A 27 3.78 14.05 -12.20
CA VAL A 27 2.96 14.68 -13.25
C VAL A 27 2.94 16.20 -13.09
N VAL A 28 2.87 16.70 -11.85
CA VAL A 28 2.69 18.13 -11.57
C VAL A 28 4.03 18.87 -11.57
N TRP A 29 5.08 18.28 -11.01
CA TRP A 29 6.36 18.96 -10.78
C TRP A 29 7.57 18.28 -11.42
N GLY A 30 7.43 17.04 -11.90
CA GLY A 30 8.52 16.30 -12.53
C GLY A 30 9.34 15.44 -11.54
N PRO A 31 10.30 14.66 -12.07
CA PRO A 31 10.99 13.62 -11.30
C PRO A 31 11.92 14.18 -10.20
N GLU A 32 12.46 15.38 -10.38
CA GLU A 32 13.37 16.03 -9.43
C GLU A 32 12.68 16.32 -8.08
N MET A 33 11.41 16.73 -8.12
CA MET A 33 10.64 16.97 -6.90
C MET A 33 10.30 15.67 -6.18
N VAL A 34 9.96 14.62 -6.91
CA VAL A 34 9.69 13.29 -6.32
C VAL A 34 10.91 12.82 -5.53
N GLU A 35 12.11 12.91 -6.13
CA GLU A 35 13.35 12.54 -5.44
C GLU A 35 13.60 13.43 -4.22
N PHE A 36 13.42 14.74 -4.35
CA PHE A 36 13.58 15.68 -3.25
C PHE A 36 12.70 15.29 -2.05
N PHE A 37 11.42 14.96 -2.27
CA PHE A 37 10.53 14.60 -1.17
C PHE A 37 10.84 13.23 -0.56
N TYR A 38 11.37 12.29 -1.33
CA TYR A 38 11.82 11.00 -0.79
C TYR A 38 13.09 11.12 0.06
N VAL A 39 14.03 11.99 -0.32
CA VAL A 39 15.35 12.12 0.33
C VAL A 39 15.38 13.23 1.39
N SER A 40 14.42 14.15 1.39
CA SER A 40 14.27 15.21 2.39
C SER A 40 14.38 14.65 3.82
N PRO A 41 14.96 15.35 4.80
CA PRO A 41 14.99 14.90 6.20
C PRO A 41 13.61 14.88 6.88
N GLU A 42 12.61 15.55 6.29
CA GLU A 42 11.27 15.69 6.87
C GLU A 42 10.38 14.46 6.63
N ILE A 43 9.27 14.35 7.37
CA ILE A 43 8.24 13.34 7.10
C ILE A 43 7.32 13.87 6.01
N THR A 44 7.50 13.34 4.81
CA THR A 44 6.77 13.73 3.60
C THR A 44 5.66 12.73 3.27
N ALA A 45 4.72 13.14 2.41
CA ALA A 45 3.61 12.29 1.99
C ALA A 45 4.11 11.04 1.23
N GLU A 46 5.21 11.18 0.51
CA GLU A 46 5.91 10.19 -0.30
C GLU A 46 6.49 9.10 0.61
N LYS A 47 7.12 9.47 1.71
CA LYS A 47 7.58 8.51 2.74
C LYS A 47 6.41 7.81 3.42
N LEU A 48 5.34 8.53 3.73
CA LEU A 48 4.12 7.93 4.28
C LEU A 48 3.49 6.96 3.27
N SER A 49 3.53 7.27 1.97
CA SER A 49 3.01 6.41 0.90
C SER A 49 3.73 5.06 0.88
N ILE A 50 5.06 5.03 1.09
CA ILE A 50 5.83 3.78 1.24
C ILE A 50 5.31 2.97 2.43
N GLY A 51 5.09 3.62 3.58
CA GLY A 51 4.53 2.98 4.77
C GLY A 51 3.15 2.35 4.49
N VAL A 52 2.29 3.06 3.78
CA VAL A 52 0.96 2.58 3.39
C VAL A 52 1.04 1.42 2.40
N ILE A 53 1.98 1.44 1.45
CA ILE A 53 2.24 0.33 0.53
C ILE A 53 2.65 -0.92 1.31
N ILE A 54 3.61 -0.78 2.23
CA ILE A 54 4.06 -1.88 3.09
C ILE A 54 2.89 -2.45 3.90
N LEU A 55 2.08 -1.58 4.50
CA LEU A 55 0.90 -1.98 5.25
C LEU A 55 -0.11 -2.75 4.36
N GLY A 56 -0.30 -2.28 3.12
CA GLY A 56 -1.17 -2.94 2.15
C GLY A 56 -0.70 -4.35 1.81
N VAL A 57 0.59 -4.56 1.57
CA VAL A 57 1.17 -5.88 1.34
C VAL A 57 0.97 -6.79 2.55
N ILE A 58 1.23 -6.29 3.77
CA ILE A 58 1.03 -7.04 5.02
C ILE A 58 -0.43 -7.48 5.15
N PHE A 59 -1.38 -6.59 4.87
CA PHE A 59 -2.82 -6.88 4.96
C PHE A 59 -3.26 -7.95 3.96
N ILE A 60 -2.70 -7.95 2.75
CA ILE A 60 -2.95 -9.00 1.76
C ILE A 60 -2.41 -10.34 2.27
N ILE A 61 -1.17 -10.39 2.78
CA ILE A 61 -0.54 -11.61 3.29
C ILE A 61 -1.35 -12.19 4.46
N ILE A 62 -1.65 -11.38 5.48
CA ILE A 62 -2.45 -11.80 6.64
C ILE A 62 -3.84 -12.25 6.19
N GLY A 63 -4.43 -11.55 5.22
CA GLY A 63 -5.71 -11.92 4.63
C GLY A 63 -5.69 -13.33 4.03
N TYR A 64 -4.61 -13.72 3.35
CA TYR A 64 -4.47 -15.07 2.81
C TYR A 64 -4.25 -16.12 3.89
N ILE A 65 -3.35 -15.87 4.85
CA ILE A 65 -3.08 -16.81 5.95
C ILE A 65 -4.36 -17.09 6.75
N LYS A 66 -5.13 -16.04 7.08
CA LYS A 66 -6.38 -16.20 7.85
C LYS A 66 -7.48 -16.88 7.03
N ALA A 67 -7.52 -16.66 5.72
CA ALA A 67 -8.45 -17.35 4.86
C ALA A 67 -8.18 -18.86 4.86
N GLU A 68 -6.91 -19.28 4.78
CA GLU A 68 -6.50 -20.69 4.79
C GLU A 68 -6.81 -21.38 6.13
N SER A 69 -6.52 -20.74 7.26
CA SER A 69 -6.82 -21.28 8.60
C SER A 69 -8.32 -21.54 8.84
N LEU A 70 -9.21 -20.78 8.21
CA LEU A 70 -10.66 -21.00 8.31
C LEU A 70 -11.16 -22.22 7.53
N TYR A 71 -10.39 -22.71 6.55
CA TYR A 71 -10.72 -23.94 5.82
C TYR A 71 -10.16 -25.20 6.49
N THR A 72 -9.07 -25.09 7.26
CA THR A 72 -8.47 -26.25 7.94
C THR A 72 -9.15 -26.64 9.24
N VAL A 73 -9.96 -25.75 9.82
CA VAL A 73 -10.71 -25.99 11.08
C VAL A 73 -12.12 -26.53 10.84
N LYS A 74 -12.54 -26.70 9.57
CA LYS A 74 -13.82 -27.33 9.18
C LYS A 74 -13.60 -28.73 8.63
#